data_AF-A0A822MUN7-F1
#
_entry.id   AF-A0A822MUN7-F1
#
_cell.length_a   1.000
_cell.length_b   1.000
_cell.length_c   1.000
_cell.angle_alpha   90.00
_cell.angle_beta   90.00
_cell.angle_gamma   90.00
#
_symmetry.space_group_name_H-M   'P 1'
#
loop_
_entity.id
_entity.type
_entity.pdbx_description
1 polymer ?
#
loop_
_entity_poly.entity_id
_entity_poly.type
_entity_poly.pdbx_seq_one_letter_code
_entity_poly.pdbx_strand_id
1 'polypeptide(L)'
;MYEKEVVLKILESEGNTPIPWTRQCKTDIQNLALDTDDINELLKQAIKQGQYLKSEWCVQKPTGPWAACDSYRLQREEWIEYAYKYICCNYYVKFAIGKTGKILLLVSCHVSQ
;
A
#
# COMPACT_ATOMS: atom_id res chain seq x y z
N MET A 1 11.19 8.14 -7.93
CA MET A 1 11.15 7.57 -6.58
C MET A 1 11.15 8.68 -5.55
N TYR A 2 10.17 8.68 -4.64
CA TYR A 2 10.10 9.57 -3.48
C TYR A 2 11.18 9.19 -2.45
N GLU A 3 11.73 10.18 -1.76
CA GLU A 3 12.64 9.94 -0.64
C GLU A 3 11.90 9.24 0.51
N LYS A 4 12.46 8.14 1.01
CA LYS A 4 11.79 7.30 2.02
C LYS A 4 11.51 8.07 3.30
N GLU A 5 12.46 8.89 3.73
CA GLU A 5 12.38 9.71 4.93
C GLU A 5 11.22 10.73 4.85
N VAL A 6 10.97 11.31 3.66
CA VAL A 6 9.86 12.23 3.44
C VAL A 6 8.52 11.51 3.57
N VAL A 7 8.40 10.34 2.95
CA VAL A 7 7.16 9.54 3.01
C VAL A 7 6.88 9.06 4.43
N LEU A 8 7.91 8.60 5.15
CA LEU A 8 7.79 8.17 6.54
C LEU A 8 7.36 9.32 7.46
N LYS A 9 7.93 10.52 7.30
CA LYS A 9 7.50 11.72 8.05
C LYS A 9 6.04 12.08 7.79
N ILE A 10 5.55 11.94 6.56
CA ILE A 10 4.14 12.15 6.24
C ILE A 10 3.27 11.13 7.00
N LEU A 11 3.65 9.86 7.03
CA LEU A 11 2.91 8.80 7.73
C LEU A 11 2.93 8.92 9.25
N GLU A 12 3.92 9.60 9.82
CA GLU A 12 4.03 9.85 11.26
C GLU A 12 3.28 11.12 11.69
N SER A 13 2.87 11.96 10.75
CA SER A 13 2.11 13.17 11.06
C SER A 13 0.64 12.88 11.36
N GLU A 14 0.10 13.59 12.35
CA GLU A 14 -1.27 13.40 12.83
C GLU A 14 -2.30 13.67 11.71
N GLY A 15 -3.27 12.78 11.55
CA GLY A 15 -4.34 12.92 10.54
C GLY A 15 -3.95 12.58 9.10
N ASN A 16 -2.74 12.03 8.88
CA ASN A 16 -2.24 11.63 7.56
C ASN A 16 -2.38 10.13 7.28
N THR A 17 -3.59 9.62 7.46
CA THR A 17 -3.96 8.28 6.99
C THR A 17 -3.89 8.19 5.46
N PRO A 18 -3.21 7.17 4.90
CA PRO A 18 -3.20 6.89 3.48
C PRO A 18 -4.62 6.69 2.95
N ILE A 19 -4.92 7.30 1.82
CA ILE A 19 -6.26 7.29 1.22
C ILE A 19 -6.30 6.20 0.14
N PRO A 20 -7.13 5.15 0.29
CA PRO A 20 -7.34 4.16 -0.77
C PRO A 20 -7.86 4.83 -2.04
N TRP A 21 -7.09 4.75 -3.12
CA TRP A 21 -7.26 5.65 -4.25
C TRP A 21 -8.27 5.13 -5.29
N THR A 22 -8.29 3.82 -5.54
CA THR A 22 -9.22 3.18 -6.48
C THR A 22 -10.32 2.40 -5.75
N ARG A 23 -11.42 2.10 -6.45
CA ARG A 23 -12.48 1.22 -5.93
C ARG A 23 -11.94 -0.18 -5.63
N GLN A 24 -11.10 -0.72 -6.51
CA GLN A 24 -10.49 -2.03 -6.30
C GLN A 24 -9.64 -2.06 -5.03
N CYS A 25 -8.79 -1.04 -4.82
CA CYS A 25 -7.98 -0.94 -3.60
C CYS A 25 -8.85 -0.92 -2.33
N LYS A 26 -10.00 -0.24 -2.34
CA LYS A 26 -10.94 -0.25 -1.21
C LYS A 26 -11.49 -1.65 -0.95
N THR A 27 -11.88 -2.37 -2.00
CA THR A 27 -12.33 -3.76 -1.90
C THR A 27 -11.22 -4.68 -1.39
N ASP A 28 -9.99 -4.52 -1.88
CA ASP A 28 -8.85 -5.34 -1.45
C ASP A 28 -8.53 -5.12 0.03
N ILE A 29 -8.50 -3.87 0.49
CA ILE A 29 -8.32 -3.52 1.91
C ILE A 29 -9.40 -4.16 2.78
N GLN A 30 -10.67 -4.08 2.34
CA GLN A 30 -11.79 -4.69 3.06
C GLN A 30 -11.67 -6.22 3.12
N ASN A 31 -11.30 -6.87 2.02
CA ASN A 31 -11.11 -8.33 1.96
C ASN A 31 -9.95 -8.80 2.85
N LEU A 32 -8.94 -7.95 3.02
CA LEU A 32 -7.80 -8.19 3.91
C LEU A 32 -8.10 -7.80 5.37
N ALA A 33 -9.29 -7.27 5.66
CA ALA A 33 -9.71 -6.79 6.96
C ALA A 33 -8.73 -5.79 7.60
N LEU A 34 -8.05 -4.97 6.77
CA LEU A 34 -7.09 -3.97 7.24
C LEU A 34 -7.81 -2.70 7.66
N ASP A 35 -7.53 -2.23 8.87
CA ASP A 35 -7.96 -0.94 9.35
C ASP A 35 -6.98 0.20 8.96
N THR A 36 -7.19 1.39 9.52
CA THR A 36 -6.34 2.56 9.26
C THR A 36 -4.91 2.39 9.75
N ASP A 37 -4.72 1.76 10.91
CA ASP A 37 -3.41 1.56 11.52
C ASP A 37 -2.67 0.45 10.78
N ASP A 38 -3.38 -0.61 10.39
CA ASP A 38 -2.85 -1.68 9.55
C ASP A 38 -2.34 -1.16 8.20
N ILE A 39 -3.11 -0.26 7.56
CA ILE A 39 -2.72 0.37 6.29
C ILE A 39 -1.43 1.19 6.46
N ASN A 40 -1.37 1.99 7.53
CA ASN A 40 -0.20 2.80 7.85
C ASN A 40 1.04 1.93 8.07
N GLU A 41 0.89 0.88 8.86
CA GLU A 41 1.96 -0.05 9.17
C GLU A 41 2.40 -0.86 7.94
N LEU A 42 1.45 -1.30 7.11
CA LEU A 42 1.73 -1.95 5.83
C LEU A 42 2.59 -1.08 4.92
N LEU A 43 2.23 0.19 4.77
CA LEU A 43 3.00 1.12 3.95
C LEU A 43 4.39 1.40 4.55
N LYS A 44 4.49 1.59 5.87
CA LYS A 44 5.79 1.77 6.56
C LYS A 44 6.70 0.56 6.34
N GLN A 45 6.18 -0.65 6.51
CA GLN A 45 6.95 -1.88 6.29
C GLN A 45 7.34 -2.05 4.83
N ALA A 46 6.44 -1.76 3.88
CA ALA A 46 6.76 -1.84 2.45
C ALA A 46 7.93 -0.90 2.07
N ILE A 47 7.99 0.30 2.65
CA ILE A 47 9.07 1.27 2.39
C ILE A 47 10.38 0.87 3.08
N LYS A 48 10.31 0.41 4.33
CA LYS A 48 11.48 0.09 5.17
C LYS A 48 12.11 -1.26 4.83
N GLN A 49 11.29 -2.28 4.61
CA GLN A 49 11.69 -3.69 4.52
C GLN A 49 11.34 -4.31 3.17
N GLY A 50 10.36 -3.73 2.45
CA GLY A 50 9.94 -4.22 1.14
C GLY A 50 10.95 -3.93 0.03
N GLN A 51 10.77 -4.65 -1.07
CA GLN A 51 11.53 -4.48 -2.29
C GLN A 51 10.87 -3.42 -3.16
N TYR A 52 11.62 -2.36 -3.48
CA TYR A 52 11.20 -1.42 -4.53
C TYR A 52 11.15 -2.14 -5.88
N LEU A 53 10.05 -1.97 -6.61
CA LEU A 53 9.86 -2.57 -7.93
C LEU A 53 10.16 -1.55 -9.04
N LYS A 54 9.45 -0.41 -9.03
CA LYS A 54 9.52 0.62 -10.07
C LYS A 54 8.71 1.87 -9.69
N SER A 55 8.97 2.98 -10.37
CA SER A 55 8.06 4.12 -10.44
C SER A 55 7.15 3.93 -11.65
N GLU A 56 5.85 4.15 -11.50
CA GLU A 56 4.89 3.98 -12.59
C GLU A 56 3.72 4.97 -12.49
N TRP A 57 3.18 5.30 -13.66
CA TRP A 57 1.97 6.08 -13.77
C TRP A 57 0.76 5.19 -13.49
N CYS A 58 0.00 5.52 -12.45
CA CYS A 58 -1.25 4.86 -12.11
C CYS A 58 -2.44 5.75 -12.46
N VAL A 59 -3.57 5.16 -12.83
CA VAL A 59 -4.81 5.88 -13.14
C VAL A 59 -5.90 5.44 -12.19
N GLN A 60 -6.66 6.40 -11.63
CA GLN A 60 -7.73 6.08 -10.68
C GLN A 60 -8.87 5.25 -11.31
N LYS A 61 -9.16 5.51 -12.58
CA LYS A 61 -10.17 4.86 -13.44
C LYS A 61 -9.86 5.23 -14.89
N PRO A 62 -10.39 4.56 -15.93
CA PRO A 62 -9.99 4.78 -17.33
C PRO A 62 -9.97 6.25 -17.82
N THR A 63 -10.83 7.10 -17.27
CA THR A 63 -10.92 8.54 -17.58
C THR A 63 -10.58 9.44 -16.38
N GLY A 64 -9.90 8.88 -15.38
CA GLY A 64 -9.59 9.52 -14.11
C GLY A 64 -8.24 10.25 -14.10
N PRO A 65 -7.92 10.89 -12.96
CA PRO A 65 -6.60 11.49 -12.77
C PRO A 65 -5.49 10.44 -12.76
N TRP A 66 -4.32 10.88 -13.20
CA TRP A 66 -3.07 10.14 -13.17
C TRP A 66 -2.25 10.53 -11.93
N ALA A 67 -1.51 9.58 -11.36
CA ALA A 67 -0.56 9.83 -10.29
C ALA A 67 0.75 9.09 -10.55
N ALA A 68 1.87 9.76 -10.27
CA ALA A 68 3.20 9.16 -10.29
C ALA A 68 3.38 8.38 -8.99
N CYS A 69 3.30 7.06 -9.08
CA CYS A 69 3.41 6.17 -7.94
C CYS A 69 4.78 5.51 -7.89
N ASP A 70 5.24 5.23 -6.67
CA ASP A 70 6.27 4.21 -6.45
C ASP A 70 5.60 2.89 -6.04
N SER A 71 6.09 1.78 -6.59
CA SER A 71 5.60 0.44 -6.30
C SER A 71 6.64 -0.37 -5.53
N TYR A 72 6.16 -1.04 -4.50
CA TYR A 72 6.93 -1.93 -3.62
C TYR A 72 6.23 -3.29 -3.53
N ARG A 73 7.02 -4.34 -3.30
CA ARG A 73 6.57 -5.66 -2.88
C ARG A 73 7.05 -5.92 -1.46
N LEU A 74 6.13 -6.24 -0.56
CA LEU A 74 6.42 -6.70 0.79
C LEU A 74 5.97 -8.15 0.93
N GLN A 75 6.87 -9.02 1.39
CA GLN A 75 6.57 -10.42 1.66
C GLN A 75 6.36 -10.59 3.16
N ARG A 76 5.27 -11.24 3.56
CA ARG A 76 4.92 -11.52 4.96
C ARG A 76 4.47 -12.97 5.11
N GLU A 77 4.76 -13.57 6.25
CA GLU A 77 4.08 -14.78 6.68
C GLU A 77 2.82 -14.39 7.43
N GLU A 78 1.66 -14.76 6.91
CA GLU A 78 0.36 -14.46 7.50
C GLU A 78 -0.24 -15.77 8.04
N TRP A 79 -0.73 -15.76 9.28
CA TRP A 79 -1.49 -16.88 9.82
C TRP A 79 -2.89 -16.90 9.19
N ILE A 80 -3.25 -18.00 8.54
CA ILE A 80 -4.58 -18.14 7.92
C ILE A 80 -5.42 -19.07 8.80
N GLU A 81 -6.35 -18.49 9.55
CA GLU A 81 -7.20 -19.20 10.53
C GLU A 81 -7.90 -20.43 9.91
N TYR A 82 -8.48 -20.29 8.73
CA TYR A 82 -9.20 -21.39 8.08
C TYR A 82 -8.29 -22.55 7.62
N ALA A 83 -7.02 -22.24 7.31
CA ALA A 83 -6.06 -23.24 6.84
C ALA A 83 -5.15 -23.76 7.96
N TYR A 84 -5.22 -23.18 9.16
CA TYR A 84 -4.39 -23.50 10.33
C TYR A 84 -2.89 -23.57 10.03
N LYS A 85 -2.40 -22.65 9.20
CA LYS A 85 -0.99 -22.55 8.84
C LYS A 85 -0.59 -21.13 8.49
N TYR A 86 0.72 -20.86 8.59
CA TYR A 86 1.32 -19.68 7.98
C TYR A 86 1.36 -19.84 6.46
N ILE A 87 0.97 -18.78 5.76
CA ILE A 87 1.06 -18.68 4.30
C ILE A 87 1.90 -17.45 3.96
N CYS A 88 2.84 -17.63 3.04
CA CYS A 88 3.62 -16.52 2.52
C CYS A 88 2.77 -15.67 1.56
N CYS A 89 2.52 -14.42 1.94
CA CYS A 89 1.75 -13.44 1.19
C CYS A 89 2.66 -12.36 0.60
N ASN A 90 2.39 -11.98 -0.64
CA ASN A 90 3.02 -10.86 -1.31
C ASN A 90 2.03 -9.68 -1.37
N TYR A 91 2.34 -8.63 -0.62
CA TYR A 91 1.65 -7.35 -0.68
C TYR A 91 2.32 -6.46 -1.72
N TYR A 92 1.55 -6.02 -2.71
CA TYR A 92 1.98 -5.03 -3.69
C TYR A 92 1.40 -3.68 -3.29
N VAL A 93 2.28 -2.81 -2.84
CA VAL A 93 1.92 -1.49 -2.33
C VAL A 93 2.39 -0.46 -3.34
N LYS A 94 1.47 0.40 -3.81
CA LYS A 94 1.82 1.55 -4.64
C LYS A 94 1.27 2.81 -4.01
N PHE A 95 2.06 3.87 -4.01
CA PHE A 95 1.62 5.12 -3.43
C PHE A 95 2.13 6.34 -4.18
N ALA A 96 1.40 7.43 -4.04
CA ALA A 96 1.78 8.76 -4.51
C ALA A 96 1.51 9.81 -3.42
N ILE A 97 2.21 10.94 -3.47
CA ILE A 97 1.90 12.09 -2.62
C ILE A 97 0.93 13.00 -3.39
N GLY A 98 -0.29 13.14 -2.87
CA GLY A 98 -1.30 14.03 -3.44
C GLY A 98 -0.94 15.51 -3.26
N LYS A 99 -1.61 16.40 -4.00
CA LYS A 99 -1.37 17.85 -3.93
C LYS A 99 -1.59 18.45 -2.53
N THR A 100 -2.41 17.80 -1.70
CA THR A 100 -2.67 18.19 -0.31
C THR A 100 -1.65 17.65 0.68
N GLY A 101 -0.58 16.99 0.21
CA GLY A 101 0.42 16.32 1.05
C GLY A 101 0.00 14.94 1.57
N LYS A 102 -1.26 14.53 1.36
CA LYS A 102 -1.76 13.22 1.78
C LYS A 102 -1.29 12.11 0.85
N ILE A 103 -1.03 10.93 1.40
CA ILE A 103 -0.64 9.77 0.61
C ILE A 103 -1.88 9.14 -0.05
N LEU A 104 -1.80 8.95 -1.36
CA LEU A 104 -2.75 8.15 -2.14
C LEU A 104 -2.20 6.72 -2.21
N LEU A 105 -3.05 5.73 -1.92
CA LEU A 105 -2.62 4.35 -1.73
C LEU A 105 -3.35 3.39 -2.68
N LEU A 106 -2.61 2.44 -3.21
CA LEU A 106 -3.07 1.26 -3.91
C LEU A 106 -2.43 0.03 -3.25
N VAL A 107 -3.24 -0.93 -2.83
CA VAL A 107 -2.76 -2.19 -2.24
C VAL A 107 -3.46 -3.34 -2.94
N SER A 108 -2.70 -4.38 -3.24
CA SER A 108 -3.23 -5.71 -3.51
C SER A 108 -2.39 -6.75 -2.76
N CYS A 109 -2.99 -7.91 -2.47
CA CYS A 109 -2.30 -9.03 -1.83
C CYS A 109 -2.52 -10.29 -2.67
N HIS A 110 -1.45 -11.04 -2.88
CA HIS A 110 -1.48 -12.32 -3.56
C HIS A 110 -0.71 -13.35 -2.73
N VAL A 111 -1.29 -14.53 -2.57
CA VAL A 111 -0.57 -15.67 -1.98
C VAL A 111 0.61 -16.02 -2.89
N SER A 112 1.79 -16.20 -2.32
CA SER A 112 2.93 -16.73 -3.08
C SER A 112 2.57 -18.14 -3.54
N GLN A 113 2.56 -18.36 -4.86
CA GLN A 113 2.49 -19.71 -5.42
C GLN A 113 3.73 -20.51 -5.05
#